data_AF-A0A965FEC9-F1
#
_entry.id   AF-A0A965FEC9-F1
#
_cell.length_a   1.000
_cell.length_b   1.000
_cell.length_c   1.000
_cell.angle_alpha   90.00
_cell.angle_beta   90.00
_cell.angle_gamma   90.00
#
_symmetry.space_group_name_H-M   'P 1'
#
loop_
_entity.id
_entity.type
_entity.pdbx_description
1 polymer ?
#
loop_
_entity_poly.entity_id
_entity_poly.type
_entity_poly.pdbx_seq_one_letter_code
_entity_poly.pdbx_strand_id
1 'polypeptide(L)'
;MRLDGPVTREFEENMQVAANRQGEIVLAAIAAMGESLALAEAKIAGGHPLDLTGLDLEIGRLCAASRAAPPAMIPAIRRGLEALLAQTERLRAGLPVPDPKGPLP
;
A
#
# COMPACT_ATOMS: atom_id res chain seq x y z
N MET A 1 -12.34 -9.22 41.99
CA MET A 1 -10.96 -8.74 42.10
C MET A 1 -10.67 -7.97 40.82
N ARG A 2 -10.73 -6.63 40.87
CA ARG A 2 -10.47 -5.75 39.73
C ARG A 2 -8.96 -5.67 39.53
N LEU A 3 -8.47 -6.15 38.41
CA LEU A 3 -7.06 -6.05 38.00
C LEU A 3 -6.84 -4.69 37.32
N ASP A 4 -7.25 -3.59 37.97
CA ASP A 4 -6.99 -2.22 37.50
C ASP A 4 -5.66 -1.73 38.10
N GLY A 5 -4.59 -2.51 37.91
CA GLY A 5 -3.26 -2.20 38.46
C GLY A 5 -2.42 -1.29 37.54
N PRO A 6 -1.34 -0.69 38.04
CA PRO A 6 -0.43 0.12 37.21
C PRO A 6 0.17 -0.69 36.04
N VAL A 7 0.42 -1.99 36.24
CA VAL A 7 0.99 -2.90 35.21
C VAL A 7 0.04 -3.12 34.03
N THR A 8 -1.27 -3.21 34.26
CA THR A 8 -2.25 -3.37 33.18
C THR A 8 -2.37 -2.11 32.33
N ARG A 9 -2.25 -0.93 32.96
CA ARG A 9 -2.28 0.36 32.25
C ARG A 9 -1.03 0.59 31.39
N GLU A 10 0.16 0.31 31.93
CA GLU A 10 1.42 0.43 31.16
C GLU A 10 1.44 -0.52 29.94
N PHE A 11 0.88 -1.73 30.09
CA PHE A 11 0.77 -2.67 28.98
C PHE A 11 -0.18 -2.17 27.89
N GLU A 12 -1.35 -1.65 28.26
CA GLU A 12 -2.31 -1.05 27.33
C GLU A 12 -1.72 0.15 26.58
N GLU A 13 -1.02 1.05 27.30
CA GLU A 13 -0.34 2.20 26.72
C GLU A 13 0.74 1.77 25.71
N ASN A 14 1.57 0.78 26.05
CA ASN A 14 2.59 0.23 25.15
C ASN A 14 1.98 -0.44 23.90
N MET A 15 0.88 -1.18 24.05
CA MET A 15 0.16 -1.77 22.92
C MET A 15 -0.41 -0.69 21.99
N GLN A 16 -0.96 0.39 22.55
CA GLN A 16 -1.48 1.49 21.76
C GLN A 16 -0.37 2.22 20.98
N VAL A 17 0.79 2.42 21.59
CA VAL A 17 1.98 2.99 20.90
C VAL A 17 2.42 2.09 19.75
N ALA A 18 2.49 0.78 19.97
CA ALA A 18 2.86 -0.18 18.92
C ALA A 18 1.84 -0.20 17.77
N ALA A 19 0.54 -0.14 18.08
CA ALA A 19 -0.53 -0.08 17.08
C ALA A 19 -0.47 1.22 16.25
N ASN A 20 -0.25 2.37 16.89
CA ASN A 20 -0.09 3.65 16.20
C ASN A 20 1.10 3.63 15.26
N ARG A 21 2.25 3.11 15.73
CA ARG A 21 3.45 2.94 14.90
C ARG A 21 3.18 2.04 13.69
N GLN A 22 2.41 0.96 13.86
CA GLN A 22 2.05 0.09 12.74
C GLN A 22 1.22 0.86 11.69
N GLY A 23 0.27 1.69 12.11
CA GLY A 23 -0.50 2.52 11.19
C GLY A 23 0.35 3.56 10.45
N GLU A 24 1.34 4.16 11.13
CA GLU A 24 2.29 5.09 10.51
C GLU A 24 3.16 4.40 9.45
N ILE A 25 3.63 3.19 9.72
CA ILE A 25 4.38 2.36 8.76
C ILE A 25 3.53 2.09 7.52
N VAL A 26 2.25 1.78 7.68
CA VAL A 26 1.34 1.57 6.54
C VAL A 26 1.19 2.85 5.72
N LEU A 27 1.02 4.01 6.34
CA LEU A 27 0.94 5.29 5.62
C LEU A 27 2.23 5.61 4.87
N ALA A 28 3.39 5.35 5.46
CA ALA A 28 4.68 5.52 4.81
C ALA A 28 4.83 4.57 3.60
N ALA A 29 4.40 3.31 3.73
CA ALA A 29 4.40 2.35 2.64
C ALA A 29 3.47 2.75 1.49
N ILE A 30 2.30 3.31 1.80
CA ILE A 30 1.39 3.89 0.79
C ILE A 30 2.08 5.02 0.03
N ALA A 31 2.74 5.94 0.73
CA ALA A 31 3.42 7.07 0.10
C ALA A 31 4.55 6.59 -0.83
N ALA A 32 5.41 5.69 -0.35
CA ALA A 32 6.50 5.11 -1.13
C ALA A 32 6.01 4.34 -2.37
N MET A 33 4.90 3.61 -2.25
CA MET A 33 4.27 2.96 -3.39
C MET A 33 3.77 4.00 -4.40
N GLY A 34 3.16 5.09 -3.95
CA GLY A 34 2.69 6.16 -4.82
C GLY A 34 3.80 6.83 -5.61
N GLU A 35 4.96 7.06 -4.98
CA GLU A 35 6.16 7.56 -5.65
C GLU A 35 6.68 6.58 -6.70
N SER A 36 6.67 5.28 -6.39
CA SER A 36 7.08 4.23 -7.32
C SER A 36 6.17 4.14 -8.54
N LEU A 37 4.85 4.26 -8.34
CA LEU A 37 3.87 4.30 -9.43
C LEU A 37 4.00 5.58 -10.26
N ALA A 38 4.26 6.73 -9.65
CA ALA A 38 4.51 7.98 -10.39
C ALA A 38 5.77 7.88 -11.28
N LEU A 39 6.83 7.25 -10.77
CA LEU A 39 8.02 6.96 -11.58
C LEU A 39 7.70 6.01 -12.73
N ALA A 40 6.86 5.00 -12.49
CA ALA A 40 6.39 4.09 -13.54
C ALA A 40 5.57 4.83 -14.62
N GLU A 41 4.69 5.76 -14.23
CA GLU A 41 3.91 6.59 -15.16
C GLU A 41 4.86 7.41 -16.06
N ALA A 42 5.90 8.03 -15.47
CA ALA A 42 6.91 8.78 -16.22
C ALA A 42 7.70 7.89 -17.20
N LYS A 43 8.05 6.66 -16.81
CA LYS A 43 8.73 5.70 -17.68
C LYS A 43 7.88 5.30 -18.88
N ILE A 44 6.60 5.00 -18.66
CA ILE A 44 5.66 4.68 -19.75
C ILE A 44 5.54 5.87 -20.71
N ALA A 45 5.36 7.08 -20.17
CA ALA A 45 5.27 8.30 -20.99
C ALA A 45 6.54 8.56 -21.83
N GLY A 46 7.71 8.16 -21.32
CA GLY A 46 8.98 8.19 -22.04
C GLY A 46 9.20 7.04 -23.03
N GLY A 47 8.24 6.12 -23.18
CA GLY A 47 8.35 4.95 -24.07
C GLY A 47 9.28 3.86 -23.54
N HIS A 48 9.61 3.88 -22.25
CA HIS A 48 10.44 2.85 -21.64
C HIS A 48 9.60 1.63 -21.22
N PRO A 49 10.13 0.40 -21.39
CA PRO A 49 9.46 -0.79 -20.88
C PRO A 49 9.36 -0.73 -19.36
N LEU A 50 8.21 -1.17 -18.85
CA LEU A 50 7.94 -1.26 -17.42
C LEU A 50 7.84 -2.74 -17.03
N ASP A 51 8.63 -3.15 -16.05
CA ASP A 51 8.49 -4.44 -15.38
C ASP A 51 7.59 -4.26 -14.15
N LEU A 52 6.48 -4.98 -14.11
CA LEU A 52 5.52 -5.00 -13.01
C LEU A 52 5.61 -6.26 -12.16
N THR A 53 6.63 -7.10 -12.40
CA THR A 53 6.83 -8.34 -11.66
C THR A 53 6.91 -8.06 -10.16
N GLY A 54 6.08 -8.76 -9.39
CA GLY A 54 6.05 -8.65 -7.93
C GLY A 54 5.11 -7.58 -7.37
N LEU A 55 4.50 -6.74 -8.21
CA LEU A 55 3.56 -5.70 -7.74
C LEU A 55 2.37 -6.29 -6.97
N ASP A 56 1.78 -7.40 -7.43
CA ASP A 56 0.67 -8.07 -6.73
C ASP A 56 1.06 -8.54 -5.32
N LEU A 57 2.30 -9.00 -5.17
CA LEU A 57 2.86 -9.45 -3.89
C LEU A 57 3.01 -8.27 -2.92
N GLU A 58 3.52 -7.15 -3.43
CA GLU A 58 3.72 -5.92 -2.65
C GLU A 58 2.37 -5.31 -2.22
N ILE A 59 1.39 -5.24 -3.15
CA ILE A 59 0.01 -4.82 -2.85
C ILE A 59 -0.64 -5.77 -1.85
N GLY A 60 -0.43 -7.09 -1.99
CA GLY A 60 -0.93 -8.09 -1.04
C GLY A 60 -0.42 -7.86 0.38
N ARG A 61 0.88 -7.57 0.54
CA ARG A 61 1.48 -7.23 1.84
C ARG A 61 0.91 -5.94 2.41
N LEU A 62 0.75 -4.91 1.58
CA LEU A 62 0.19 -3.63 1.99
C LEU A 62 -1.26 -3.77 2.48
N CYS A 63 -2.08 -4.52 1.75
CA CYS A 63 -3.46 -4.84 2.15
C CYS A 63 -3.50 -5.62 3.46
N ALA A 64 -2.59 -6.58 3.67
CA ALA A 64 -2.49 -7.32 4.92
C ALA A 64 -2.10 -6.43 6.10
N ALA A 65 -1.09 -5.57 5.92
CA ALA A 65 -0.67 -4.61 6.94
C ALA A 65 -1.77 -3.59 7.28
N SER A 66 -2.53 -3.15 6.28
CA SER A 66 -3.66 -2.22 6.46
C SER A 66 -4.78 -2.80 7.32
N ARG A 67 -5.01 -4.12 7.29
CA ARG A 67 -6.00 -4.78 8.15
C ARG A 67 -5.61 -4.80 9.63
N ALA A 68 -4.32 -4.71 9.93
CA ALA A 68 -3.79 -4.65 11.29
C ALA A 68 -3.69 -3.21 11.83
N ALA A 69 -4.09 -2.20 11.04
CA ALA A 69 -3.98 -0.80 11.42
C ALA A 69 -5.01 -0.42 12.52
N PRO A 70 -4.66 0.54 13.39
CA PRO A 70 -5.56 1.00 14.43
C PRO A 70 -6.80 1.71 13.84
N PRO A 71 -7.99 1.57 14.46
CA PRO A 71 -9.24 2.13 13.94
C PRO A 71 -9.20 3.62 13.61
N ALA A 72 -8.48 4.40 14.41
CA ALA A 72 -8.31 5.84 14.23
C ALA A 72 -7.64 6.21 12.89
N MET A 73 -6.80 5.32 12.34
CA MET A 73 -6.04 5.57 11.11
C MET A 73 -6.69 5.00 9.85
N ILE A 74 -7.72 4.15 10.01
CA ILE A 74 -8.44 3.53 8.89
C ILE A 74 -8.90 4.56 7.84
N PRO A 75 -9.47 5.74 8.19
CA PRO A 75 -9.89 6.70 7.18
C PRO A 75 -8.74 7.23 6.31
N ALA A 76 -7.56 7.46 6.91
CA ALA A 76 -6.39 7.93 6.17
C ALA A 76 -5.80 6.84 5.27
N ILE A 77 -5.68 5.62 5.80
CA ILE A 77 -5.19 4.45 5.07
C ILE A 77 -6.10 4.16 3.87
N ARG A 78 -7.43 4.21 4.07
CA ARG A 78 -8.41 3.98 3.00
C ARG A 78 -8.24 4.96 1.85
N ARG A 79 -8.16 6.26 2.13
CA ARG A 79 -7.91 7.28 1.09
C ARG A 79 -6.61 7.03 0.34
N GLY A 80 -5.57 6.61 1.06
CA GLY A 80 -4.28 6.25 0.47
C GLY A 80 -4.38 5.07 -0.49
N LEU A 81 -5.05 3.99 -0.08
CA LEU A 81 -5.30 2.81 -0.92
C LEU A 81 -6.15 3.14 -2.15
N GLU A 82 -7.19 3.96 -2.00
CA GLU A 82 -8.02 4.44 -3.12
C GLU A 82 -7.19 5.25 -4.14
N ALA A 83 -6.28 6.09 -3.67
CA ALA A 83 -5.38 6.84 -4.54
C ALA A 83 -4.41 5.93 -5.31
N LEU A 84 -3.85 4.91 -4.65
CA LEU A 84 -2.99 3.90 -5.29
C LEU A 84 -3.74 3.08 -6.34
N LEU A 85 -5.00 2.72 -6.06
CA LEU A 85 -5.84 2.02 -7.04
C LEU A 85 -6.04 2.89 -8.28
N ALA A 86 -6.41 4.16 -8.11
CA ALA A 86 -6.60 5.08 -9.23
C ALA A 86 -5.31 5.30 -10.05
N GLN A 87 -4.13 5.33 -9.41
CA GLN A 87 -2.83 5.36 -10.11
C GLN A 87 -2.60 4.09 -10.92
N THR A 88 -2.83 2.93 -10.31
CA THR A 88 -2.66 1.62 -10.96
C THR A 88 -3.58 1.47 -12.17
N GLU A 89 -4.82 1.97 -12.08
CA GLU A 89 -5.76 1.97 -13.20
C GLU A 89 -5.31 2.86 -14.37
N ARG A 90 -4.73 4.03 -14.08
CA ARG A 90 -4.15 4.90 -15.12
C ARG A 90 -2.94 4.26 -15.79
N LEU A 91 -2.05 3.66 -15.00
CA LEU A 91 -0.92 2.88 -15.52
C LEU A 91 -1.40 1.78 -16.44
N ARG A 92 -2.40 0.99 -16.00
CA ARG A 92 -2.99 -0.07 -16.82
C ARG A 92 -3.54 0.45 -18.16
N ALA A 93 -4.18 1.62 -18.15
CA ALA A 93 -4.70 2.23 -19.36
C ALA A 93 -3.60 2.74 -20.32
N GLY A 94 -2.42 3.08 -19.78
CA GLY A 94 -1.26 3.52 -20.57
C GLY A 94 -0.36 2.39 -21.06
N LEU A 95 -0.52 1.17 -20.55
CA LEU A 95 0.23 0.01 -21.03
C LEU A 95 -0.27 -0.43 -22.42
N PRO A 96 0.63 -0.84 -23.33
CA PRO A 96 0.22 -1.43 -24.59
C PRO A 96 -0.61 -2.69 -24.34
N VAL A 97 -1.73 -2.82 -25.04
CA VAL A 97 -2.53 -4.06 -25.01
C VAL A 97 -1.66 -5.18 -25.59
N PRO A 98 -1.46 -6.30 -24.89
CA PRO A 98 -0.71 -7.42 -25.44
C PRO A 98 -1.39 -7.88 -26.74
N ASP A 99 -0.62 -7.97 -27.83
CA ASP A 99 -1.15 -8.43 -29.12
C ASP A 99 -1.65 -9.88 -28.93
N PRO A 100 -2.96 -10.16 -29.11
CA PRO A 100 -3.49 -11.52 -28.99
C PRO A 100 -2.93 -12.46 -30.06
N LYS A 101 -2.27 -11.92 -31.09
CA LYS A 101 -1.47 -12.68 -32.05
C LYS A 101 -0.01 -12.51 -31.63
N GLY A 102 0.49 -13.44 -30.83
CA GLY A 102 1.93 -13.52 -30.54
C GLY A 102 2.77 -13.44 -31.83
N PRO A 103 4.07 -13.07 -31.73
CA PRO A 103 4.90 -12.87 -32.90
C PRO A 103 4.79 -14.08 -33.84
N LEU A 104 4.34 -13.83 -35.07
CA LEU A 104 4.30 -14.84 -36.12
C LEU A 104 5.72 -15.43 -36.27
N PRO A 105 5.87 -16.78 -36.25
CA PRO A 105 7.15 -17.41 -36.56
C PRO A 105 7.60 -17.17 -38.00
#